data_AF-A0A4R5CBN7-F1
#
_entry.id   AF-A0A4R5CBN7-F1
#
_cell.length_a   1.000
_cell.length_b   1.000
_cell.length_c   1.000
_cell.angle_alpha   90.00
_cell.angle_beta   90.00
_cell.angle_gamma   90.00
#
_symmetry.space_group_name_H-M   'P 1'
#
loop_
_entity.id
_entity.type
_entity.pdbx_description
1 polymer ?
#
loop_
_entity_poly.entity_id
_entity_poly.type
_entity_poly.pdbx_seq_one_letter_code
_entity_poly.pdbx_strand_id
1 'polypeptide(L)'
;MKNKHDILHMKASRLIILNFSLLSMFTAKSQTVYYDSINKQKYALVEIHKTYERVIAKGYDSVEMFEYLGNYYYANSDFKKSKQYFDLLFKKYKTSQISSRSKELYSTL
;
A
#
# COMPACT_ATOMS: atom_id res chain seq x y z
N MET A 1 -27.70 -64.15 21.93
CA MET A 1 -28.59 -63.54 20.93
C MET A 1 -28.59 -62.04 21.17
N LYS A 2 -28.13 -61.20 20.22
CA LYS A 2 -27.98 -59.75 20.46
C LYS A 2 -29.36 -59.08 20.45
N ASN A 3 -29.71 -58.26 21.45
CA ASN A 3 -31.04 -57.64 21.56
C ASN A 3 -31.24 -56.63 20.41
N LYS A 4 -32.48 -56.45 19.96
CA LYS A 4 -32.86 -55.51 18.88
C LYS A 4 -32.35 -54.09 19.15
N HIS A 5 -32.36 -53.67 20.42
CA HIS A 5 -31.79 -52.38 20.86
C HIS A 5 -30.26 -52.30 20.65
N ASP A 6 -29.52 -53.38 20.96
CA ASP A 6 -28.06 -53.46 20.78
C ASP A 6 -27.66 -53.47 19.30
N ILE A 7 -28.50 -54.07 18.45
CA ILE A 7 -28.30 -54.10 17.00
C ILE A 7 -28.50 -52.70 16.40
N LEU A 8 -29.48 -51.93 16.90
CA LEU A 8 -29.74 -50.56 16.46
C LEU A 8 -28.60 -49.62 16.86
N HIS A 9 -28.14 -49.68 18.12
CA HIS A 9 -27.00 -48.89 18.60
C HIS A 9 -25.71 -49.21 17.81
N MET A 10 -25.46 -50.49 17.51
CA MET A 10 -24.31 -50.92 16.73
C MET A 10 -24.38 -50.44 15.27
N LYS A 11 -25.58 -50.35 14.67
CA LYS A 11 -25.76 -49.79 13.31
C LYS A 11 -25.57 -48.26 13.30
N ALA A 12 -26.14 -47.55 14.28
CA ALA A 12 -25.96 -46.11 14.42
C ALA A 12 -24.49 -45.73 14.64
N SER A 13 -23.78 -46.46 15.52
CA SER A 13 -22.35 -46.27 15.76
C SER A 13 -21.50 -46.54 14.50
N ARG A 14 -21.82 -47.58 13.71
CA ARG A 14 -21.15 -47.86 12.42
C ARG A 14 -21.39 -46.77 11.38
N LEU A 15 -22.60 -46.20 11.34
CA LEU A 15 -22.91 -45.09 10.43
C LEU A 15 -22.15 -43.82 10.81
N ILE A 16 -21.99 -43.53 12.10
CA ILE A 16 -21.20 -42.37 12.57
C ILE A 16 -19.72 -42.53 12.22
N ILE A 17 -19.15 -43.73 12.44
CA ILE A 17 -17.73 -44.00 12.12
C ILE A 17 -17.48 -43.91 10.60
N LEU A 18 -18.41 -44.40 9.77
CA LEU A 18 -18.31 -44.29 8.31
C LEU A 18 -18.32 -42.83 7.83
N ASN A 19 -19.15 -41.97 8.43
CA ASN A 19 -19.19 -40.55 8.10
C ASN A 19 -17.92 -39.80 8.53
N PHE A 20 -17.31 -40.18 9.66
CA PHE A 20 -16.06 -39.57 10.13
C PHE A 20 -14.88 -39.87 9.19
N SER A 21 -14.81 -41.07 8.62
CA SER A 21 -13.76 -41.44 7.66
C SER A 21 -13.90 -40.74 6.30
N LEU A 22 -15.07 -40.23 5.93
CA LEU A 22 -15.29 -39.50 4.67
C LEU A 22 -14.83 -38.05 4.74
N LEU A 23 -14.61 -37.50 5.94
CA LEU A 23 -14.22 -36.10 6.14
C LEU A 23 -12.71 -35.84 5.91
N SER A 24 -11.88 -36.88 5.75
CA SER A 24 -10.42 -36.74 5.60
C SER A 24 -9.94 -36.52 4.16
N MET A 25 -10.83 -36.33 3.19
CA MET A 25 -10.46 -36.17 1.77
C MET A 25 -10.37 -34.71 1.29
N PHE A 26 -10.51 -33.71 2.17
CA PHE A 26 -10.35 -32.31 1.79
C PHE A 26 -8.87 -31.92 1.72
N THR A 27 -8.30 -31.85 0.51
CA THR A 27 -7.01 -31.21 0.29
C THR A 27 -7.21 -29.73 0.01
N ALA A 28 -6.79 -28.86 0.93
CA ALA A 28 -6.78 -27.42 0.71
C ALA A 28 -5.59 -27.06 -0.20
N LYS A 29 -5.86 -26.79 -1.48
CA LYS A 29 -4.89 -26.16 -2.38
C LYS A 29 -4.93 -24.65 -2.13
N SER A 30 -3.99 -24.12 -1.35
CA SER A 30 -3.77 -22.67 -1.28
C SER A 30 -3.38 -22.17 -2.66
N GLN A 31 -3.96 -21.05 -3.11
CA GLN A 31 -3.46 -20.37 -4.31
C GLN A 31 -2.00 -20.01 -4.09
N THR A 32 -1.12 -20.56 -4.91
CA THR A 32 0.22 -20.00 -5.08
C THR A 32 0.05 -18.72 -5.89
N VAL A 33 0.21 -17.57 -5.23
CA VAL A 33 0.33 -16.30 -5.95
C VAL A 33 1.62 -16.38 -6.74
N TYR A 34 1.53 -16.59 -8.05
CA TYR A 34 2.60 -16.18 -8.93
C TYR A 34 2.71 -14.67 -8.75
N TYR A 35 3.78 -14.24 -8.09
CA TYR A 35 4.31 -12.92 -8.38
C TYR A 35 4.78 -13.01 -9.83
N ASP A 36 3.85 -12.77 -10.76
CA ASP A 36 4.26 -12.21 -12.03
C ASP A 36 5.12 -11.02 -11.62
N SER A 37 6.41 -11.06 -11.95
CA SER A 37 7.33 -9.98 -11.66
C SER A 37 6.71 -8.81 -12.38
N ILE A 38 5.88 -8.04 -11.67
CA ILE A 38 5.01 -7.09 -12.32
C ILE A 38 6.00 -6.17 -12.99
N ASN A 39 6.11 -6.29 -14.30
CA ASN A 39 6.51 -5.22 -15.15
C ASN A 39 5.40 -4.22 -14.88
N LYS A 40 5.58 -3.43 -13.80
CA LYS A 40 4.55 -2.65 -13.11
C LYS A 40 3.84 -1.84 -14.17
N GLN A 41 2.80 -2.41 -14.76
CA GLN A 41 1.77 -1.66 -15.44
C GLN A 41 1.33 -0.71 -14.35
N LYS A 42 1.70 0.56 -14.55
CA LYS A 42 1.52 1.68 -13.63
C LYS A 42 0.05 1.70 -13.22
N TYR A 43 -0.30 0.94 -12.19
CA TYR A 43 -1.62 1.00 -11.59
C TYR A 43 -1.72 2.41 -11.01
N ALA A 44 -2.45 3.23 -11.76
CA ALA A 44 -2.53 4.68 -11.74
C ALA A 44 -1.19 5.40 -12.03
N LEU A 45 -1.12 6.03 -13.20
CA LEU A 45 -0.17 7.09 -13.54
C LEU A 45 -0.51 8.34 -12.71
N VAL A 46 -0.49 8.23 -11.37
CA VAL A 46 -0.76 9.34 -10.48
C VAL A 46 0.38 10.33 -10.67
N GLU A 47 0.04 11.47 -11.25
CA GLU A 47 0.95 12.60 -11.28
C GLU A 47 1.10 13.12 -9.84
N ILE A 48 2.16 12.66 -9.18
CA ILE A 48 2.43 12.96 -7.76
C ILE A 48 2.46 14.47 -7.54
N HIS A 49 3.09 15.22 -8.45
CA HIS A 49 3.11 16.69 -8.36
C HIS A 49 1.70 17.27 -8.32
N LYS A 50 0.80 16.92 -9.26
CA LYS A 50 -0.60 17.40 -9.25
C LYS A 50 -1.35 17.01 -7.98
N THR A 51 -1.06 15.83 -7.44
CA THR A 51 -1.67 15.37 -6.20
C THR A 51 -1.23 16.23 -5.02
N TYR A 52 0.06 16.51 -4.90
CA TYR A 52 0.59 17.38 -3.85
C TYR A 52 0.10 18.81 -4.01
N GLU A 53 0.07 19.37 -5.23
CA GLU A 53 -0.51 20.70 -5.48
C GLU A 53 -1.96 20.77 -4.98
N ARG A 54 -2.78 19.74 -5.24
CA ARG A 54 -4.18 19.69 -4.77
C ARG A 54 -4.29 19.57 -3.26
N VAL A 55 -3.41 18.80 -2.61
CA VAL A 55 -3.43 18.59 -1.16
C VAL A 55 -3.00 19.87 -0.42
N ILE A 56 -1.95 20.53 -0.90
CA ILE A 56 -1.49 21.83 -0.40
C ILE A 56 -2.56 22.91 -0.59
N ALA A 57 -3.24 22.92 -1.75
CA ALA A 57 -4.34 23.85 -2.00
C ALA A 57 -5.52 23.68 -1.02
N LYS A 58 -5.66 22.51 -0.40
CA LYS A 58 -6.64 22.25 0.67
C LYS A 58 -6.12 22.63 2.07
N GLY A 59 -4.91 23.17 2.18
CA GLY A 59 -4.29 23.55 3.44
C GLY A 59 -3.58 22.42 4.18
N TYR A 60 -3.46 21.25 3.55
CA TYR A 60 -2.69 20.12 4.10
C TYR A 60 -1.33 20.10 3.42
N ASP A 61 -0.26 20.28 4.20
CA ASP A 61 1.09 20.27 3.66
C ASP A 61 2.07 19.67 4.66
N SER A 62 3.23 19.28 4.14
CA SER A 62 4.36 18.77 4.90
C SER A 62 5.67 19.27 4.29
N VAL A 63 6.77 19.11 5.01
CA VAL A 63 8.13 19.39 4.52
C VAL A 63 8.36 18.65 3.21
N GLU A 64 8.06 17.36 3.18
CA GLU A 64 8.32 16.45 2.05
C GLU A 64 7.52 16.85 0.81
N MET A 65 6.30 17.37 0.96
CA MET A 65 5.49 17.81 -0.18
C MET A 65 6.09 19.05 -0.85
N PHE A 66 6.51 20.05 -0.07
CA PHE A 66 7.13 21.23 -0.63
C PHE A 66 8.53 20.95 -1.19
N GLU A 67 9.32 20.11 -0.53
CA GLU A 67 10.60 19.65 -1.07
C GLU A 67 10.43 18.93 -2.40
N TYR A 68 9.48 18.00 -2.47
CA TYR A 68 9.19 17.28 -3.71
C TYR A 68 8.82 18.24 -4.83
N LEU A 69 7.90 19.19 -4.61
CA LEU A 69 7.45 20.12 -5.64
C LEU A 69 8.55 21.11 -6.05
N GLY A 70 9.30 21.66 -5.09
CA GLY A 70 10.44 22.53 -5.37
C GLY A 70 11.49 21.83 -6.23
N ASN A 71 11.90 20.61 -5.82
CA ASN A 71 12.87 19.80 -6.55
C ASN A 71 12.35 19.36 -7.94
N TYR A 72 11.07 18.97 -8.04
CA TYR A 72 10.43 18.56 -9.29
C TYR A 72 10.43 19.68 -10.32
N TYR A 73 9.94 20.87 -9.94
CA TYR A 73 9.90 22.00 -10.86
C TYR A 73 11.30 22.52 -11.21
N TYR A 74 12.27 22.42 -10.30
CA TYR A 74 13.67 22.72 -10.61
C TYR A 74 14.20 21.80 -11.71
N ALA A 75 14.02 20.48 -11.56
CA ALA A 75 14.49 19.48 -12.51
C ALA A 75 13.81 19.62 -13.90
N ASN A 76 12.61 20.20 -13.92
CA ASN A 76 11.84 20.48 -15.13
C ASN A 76 12.08 21.90 -15.70
N SER A 77 13.07 22.63 -15.18
CA SER A 77 13.41 24.00 -15.59
C SER A 77 12.29 25.04 -15.40
N ASP A 78 11.27 24.72 -14.60
CA ASP A 78 10.26 25.68 -14.14
C ASP A 78 10.73 26.32 -12.84
N PHE A 79 11.76 27.16 -12.96
CA PHE A 79 12.41 27.82 -11.83
C PHE A 79 11.44 28.74 -11.07
N LYS A 80 10.43 29.30 -11.74
CA LYS A 80 9.41 30.13 -11.10
C LYS A 80 8.57 29.32 -10.12
N LYS A 81 8.01 28.18 -10.55
CA LYS A 81 7.28 27.29 -9.64
C LYS A 81 8.19 26.67 -8.58
N SER A 82 9.40 26.31 -8.95
CA SER A 82 10.40 25.78 -8.00
C SER A 82 10.62 26.75 -6.85
N LYS A 83 10.93 28.02 -7.18
CA LYS A 83 11.12 29.09 -6.20
C LYS A 83 9.88 29.31 -5.34
N GLN A 84 8.68 29.30 -5.93
CA GLN A 84 7.44 29.42 -5.18
C GLN A 84 7.30 28.35 -4.10
N TYR A 85 7.56 27.08 -4.41
CA TYR A 85 7.43 26.00 -3.43
C TYR A 85 8.56 26.00 -2.39
N PHE A 86 9.79 26.36 -2.77
CA PHE A 86 10.85 26.54 -1.80
C PHE A 86 10.61 27.76 -0.88
N ASP A 87 10.11 28.89 -1.40
CA ASP A 87 9.75 30.04 -0.57
C ASP A 87 8.71 29.63 0.50
N LEU A 88 7.72 28.79 0.14
CA LEU A 88 6.76 28.23 1.09
C LEU A 88 7.41 27.29 2.11
N LEU A 89 8.31 26.41 1.65
CA LEU A 89 9.07 25.48 2.50
C LEU A 89 9.85 26.22 3.57
N PHE A 90 10.68 27.20 3.17
CA PHE A 90 11.55 27.96 4.07
C PHE A 90 10.77 28.95 4.95
N LYS A 91 9.57 29.37 4.53
CA LYS A 91 8.68 30.18 5.35
C LYS A 91 8.00 29.38 6.47
N LYS A 92 7.59 28.14 6.18
CA LYS A 92 6.73 27.36 7.10
C LYS A 92 7.51 26.41 8.01
N TYR A 93 8.69 25.97 7.59
CA TYR A 93 9.46 24.93 8.28
C TYR A 93 10.84 25.40 8.70
N LYS A 94 11.37 24.77 9.75
CA LYS A 94 12.72 25.09 10.24
C LYS A 94 13.76 24.52 9.28
N THR A 95 14.86 25.25 9.07
CA THR A 95 15.98 24.82 8.23
C THR A 95 16.54 23.46 8.63
N SER A 96 16.44 23.05 9.90
CA SER A 96 16.86 21.72 10.36
C SER A 96 16.03 20.56 9.81
N GLN A 97 14.80 20.82 9.36
CA GLN A 97 13.90 19.82 8.80
C GLN A 97 14.08 19.66 7.28
N ILE A 98 14.71 20.63 6.63
CA ILE A 98 14.89 20.69 5.18
C ILE A 98 16.16 19.92 4.80
N SER A 99 16.07 19.09 3.77
CA SER A 99 17.18 18.36 3.16
C SER A 99 18.27 19.28 2.63
N SER A 100 19.52 18.80 2.62
CA SER A 100 20.66 19.56 2.08
C SER A 100 20.46 19.90 0.60
N ARG A 101 19.95 18.94 -0.18
CA ARG A 101 19.68 19.13 -1.61
C ARG A 101 18.72 20.30 -1.86
N SER A 102 17.61 20.37 -1.14
CA SER A 102 16.65 21.46 -1.34
C SER A 102 17.20 22.82 -0.90
N LYS A 103 18.10 22.87 0.09
CA LYS A 103 18.85 24.11 0.42
C LYS A 103 19.78 24.54 -0.70
N GLU A 104 20.52 23.60 -1.26
CA GLU A 104 21.45 23.85 -2.37
C GLU A 104 20.69 24.35 -3.60
N LEU A 105 19.63 23.66 -4.02
CA LEU A 105 18.82 24.07 -5.18
C LEU A 105 18.09 25.39 -4.96
N TYR A 106 17.67 25.70 -3.72
CA TYR A 106 17.05 26.99 -3.45
C TYR A 106 18.06 28.14 -3.55
N SER A 107 19.32 27.90 -3.19
CA SER A 107 20.37 28.93 -3.28
C SER A 107 20.76 29.32 -4.71
N THR A 108 20.33 28.54 -5.71
CA THR A 108 20.61 28.79 -7.13
C THR A 108 19.44 29.46 -7.88
N LEU A 109 18.33 29.74 -7.19
CA LEU A 109 17.10 30.35 -7.75
C LEU A 109 16.98 31.84 -7.41
#